data_AF-A0AAV3K2W8-F1
#
_entry.id   AF-A0AAV3K2W8-F1
#
_cell.length_a   1.000
_cell.length_b   1.000
_cell.length_c   1.000
_cell.angle_alpha   90.00
_cell.angle_beta   90.00
_cell.angle_gamma   90.00
#
_symmetry.space_group_name_H-M   'P 1'
#
loop_
_entity.id
_entity.type
_entity.pdbx_description
1 polymer ?
#
loop_
_entity_poly.entity_id
_entity_poly.type
_entity_poly.pdbx_seq_one_letter_code
_entity_poly.pdbx_strand_id
1 'polypeptide(L)'
;MKNWDEVLEAASAFVNFLEQGNFFNKPFLISGDYKIITDAKVGINYATNDDFDSFDEWETVSNSYEVFPESFEWSQRISAKLEKKNFFDFHEKDFNGAVEKWEYDESCLLIELMYRDIEIIFQCYANDYFPKIWKDILEVYLNDGFPCGWDGHLPEGKLVVFSNE
;
A
#
# COMPACT_ATOMS: atom_id res chain seq x y z
N MET A 1 9.35 -4.11 20.25
CA MET A 1 9.29 -3.22 19.09
C MET A 1 10.69 -2.74 18.74
N LYS A 2 11.06 -2.82 17.46
CA LYS A 2 12.35 -2.36 16.95
C LYS A 2 12.45 -0.83 16.98
N ASN A 3 13.67 -0.34 17.09
CA ASN A 3 13.96 1.07 16.92
C ASN A 3 14.07 1.45 15.43
N TRP A 4 14.17 2.74 15.14
CA TRP A 4 14.20 3.26 13.77
C TRP A 4 15.32 2.65 12.88
N ASP A 5 16.52 2.46 13.41
CA ASP A 5 17.66 1.96 12.61
C ASP A 5 17.47 0.47 12.30
N GLU A 6 16.97 -0.30 13.26
CA GLU A 6 16.60 -1.72 13.05
C GLU A 6 15.44 -1.86 12.05
N VAL A 7 14.47 -0.95 12.06
CA VAL A 7 13.38 -0.91 11.08
C VAL A 7 13.91 -0.58 9.69
N LEU A 8 14.79 0.40 9.54
CA LEU A 8 15.41 0.74 8.26
C LEU A 8 16.20 -0.43 7.66
N GLU A 9 16.95 -1.15 8.49
CA GLU A 9 17.69 -2.34 8.05
C GLU A 9 16.72 -3.42 7.53
N ALA A 10 15.67 -3.71 8.30
CA ALA A 10 14.66 -4.70 7.92
C ALA A 10 13.84 -4.30 6.68
N ALA A 11 13.55 -3.02 6.53
CA ALA A 11 12.76 -2.45 5.43
C ALA A 11 13.61 -2.05 4.21
N SER A 12 14.90 -2.42 4.16
CA SER A 12 15.86 -1.92 3.17
C SER A 12 15.39 -2.05 1.71
N ALA A 13 14.73 -3.16 1.35
CA ALA A 13 14.16 -3.32 0.00
C ALA A 13 13.07 -2.27 -0.30
N PHE A 14 12.19 -2.01 0.65
CA PHE A 14 11.13 -1.02 0.50
C PHE A 14 11.65 0.41 0.55
N VAL A 15 12.65 0.68 1.41
CA VAL A 15 13.37 1.97 1.43
C VAL A 15 14.01 2.24 0.07
N ASN A 16 14.71 1.25 -0.51
CA ASN A 16 15.30 1.40 -1.84
C ASN A 16 14.23 1.68 -2.91
N PHE A 17 13.07 1.01 -2.84
CA PHE A 17 11.94 1.29 -3.71
C PHE A 17 11.45 2.74 -3.57
N LEU A 18 11.28 3.25 -2.34
CA LEU A 18 10.84 4.63 -2.11
C LEU A 18 11.88 5.66 -2.59
N GLU A 19 13.16 5.39 -2.37
CA GLU A 19 14.25 6.30 -2.71
C GLU A 19 14.58 6.31 -4.21
N GLN A 20 14.29 5.24 -4.97
CA GLN A 20 14.57 5.18 -6.41
C GLN A 20 13.85 6.29 -7.19
N GLY A 21 12.66 6.68 -6.72
CA GLY A 21 11.88 7.79 -7.25
C GLY A 21 11.39 7.64 -8.68
N ASN A 22 11.14 6.41 -9.13
CA ASN A 22 10.63 6.09 -10.46
C ASN A 22 9.61 4.96 -10.34
N PHE A 23 8.40 5.30 -9.90
CA PHE A 23 7.35 4.37 -9.52
C PHE A 23 6.49 3.94 -10.71
N PHE A 24 6.07 2.67 -10.71
CA PHE A 24 5.11 2.14 -11.68
C PHE A 24 5.56 2.36 -13.14
N ASN A 25 6.87 2.25 -13.37
CA ASN A 25 7.49 2.48 -14.69
C ASN A 25 7.43 1.25 -15.61
N LYS A 26 6.94 0.14 -15.08
CA LYS A 26 6.74 -1.13 -15.76
C LYS A 26 5.37 -1.68 -15.38
N PRO A 27 4.76 -2.48 -16.27
CA PRO A 27 3.59 -3.25 -15.91
C PRO A 27 3.89 -4.20 -14.75
N PHE A 28 2.90 -4.41 -13.89
CA PHE A 28 2.94 -5.43 -12.84
C PHE A 28 2.81 -6.82 -13.49
N LEU A 29 3.88 -7.62 -13.43
CA LEU A 29 3.99 -8.90 -14.16
C LEU A 29 4.24 -10.10 -13.25
N ILE A 30 3.96 -9.99 -11.94
CA ILE A 30 4.10 -11.13 -11.04
C ILE A 30 2.95 -12.13 -11.23
N SER A 31 3.33 -13.42 -11.26
CA SER A 31 2.38 -14.53 -11.15
C SER A 31 1.88 -14.64 -9.72
N GLY A 32 0.56 -14.54 -9.53
CA GLY A 32 -0.08 -14.73 -8.24
C GLY A 32 -1.59 -14.68 -8.39
N ASP A 33 -2.31 -14.83 -7.27
CA ASP A 33 -3.77 -14.76 -7.27
C ASP A 33 -4.25 -13.31 -7.08
N TYR A 34 -3.93 -12.46 -8.04
CA TYR A 34 -4.29 -11.03 -8.06
C TYR A 34 -5.40 -10.75 -9.07
N LYS A 35 -6.22 -9.76 -8.77
CA LYS A 35 -7.07 -9.11 -9.75
C LYS A 35 -6.31 -7.93 -10.36
N ILE A 36 -5.69 -8.15 -11.51
CA ILE A 36 -4.93 -7.09 -12.19
C ILE A 36 -5.89 -6.22 -12.99
N ILE A 37 -5.78 -4.90 -12.82
CA ILE A 37 -6.54 -3.88 -13.55
C ILE A 37 -5.60 -2.82 -14.13
N THR A 38 -6.01 -2.17 -15.22
CA THR A 38 -5.25 -1.09 -15.88
C THR A 38 -6.06 0.21 -15.99
N ASP A 39 -7.36 0.15 -15.68
CA ASP A 39 -8.24 1.33 -15.61
C ASP A 39 -8.25 1.88 -14.17
N ALA A 40 -7.70 3.08 -14.01
CA ALA A 40 -7.63 3.74 -12.70
C ALA A 40 -9.02 4.06 -12.12
N LYS A 41 -10.06 4.26 -12.94
CA LYS A 41 -11.42 4.48 -12.42
C LYS A 41 -11.97 3.24 -11.73
N VAL A 42 -11.63 2.06 -12.24
CA VAL A 42 -11.96 0.79 -11.60
C VAL A 42 -11.21 0.67 -10.28
N GLY A 43 -9.93 1.04 -10.27
CA GLY A 43 -9.09 1.04 -9.06
C GLY A 43 -9.60 2.01 -7.98
N ILE A 44 -9.97 3.23 -8.36
CA ILE A 44 -10.60 4.20 -7.46
C ILE A 44 -11.86 3.62 -6.84
N ASN A 45 -12.74 2.99 -7.64
CA ASN A 45 -13.96 2.37 -7.11
C ASN A 45 -13.65 1.27 -6.08
N TYR A 46 -12.66 0.41 -6.33
CA TYR A 46 -12.25 -0.60 -5.33
C TYR A 46 -11.63 0.02 -4.06
N ALA A 47 -11.02 1.19 -4.18
CA ALA A 47 -10.39 1.88 -3.07
C ALA A 47 -11.37 2.69 -2.20
N THR A 48 -12.50 3.15 -2.76
CA THR A 48 -13.42 4.09 -2.09
C THR A 48 -14.83 3.58 -1.88
N ASN A 49 -15.27 2.54 -2.59
CA ASN A 49 -16.63 2.03 -2.44
C ASN A 49 -16.76 1.17 -1.17
N ASP A 50 -17.70 1.59 -0.31
CA ASP A 50 -18.05 0.99 0.97
C ASP A 50 -19.48 0.40 0.98
N ASP A 51 -19.99 -0.04 -0.19
CA ASP A 51 -21.33 -0.62 -0.32
C ASP A 51 -21.44 -2.05 0.24
N PHE A 52 -20.33 -2.78 0.35
CA PHE A 52 -20.24 -4.18 0.77
C PHE A 52 -21.09 -5.17 -0.05
N ASP A 53 -21.64 -4.76 -1.19
CA ASP A 53 -22.55 -5.60 -1.99
C ASP A 53 -21.76 -6.55 -2.89
N SER A 54 -20.64 -6.08 -3.44
CA SER A 54 -19.84 -6.83 -4.44
C SER A 54 -18.48 -7.27 -3.94
N PHE A 55 -17.94 -6.57 -2.94
CA PHE A 55 -16.66 -6.86 -2.32
C PHE A 55 -16.56 -6.23 -0.93
N ASP A 56 -15.67 -6.75 -0.11
CA ASP A 56 -15.36 -6.12 1.17
C ASP A 56 -14.53 -4.85 0.97
N GLU A 57 -14.90 -3.80 1.69
CA GLU A 57 -14.23 -2.50 1.68
C GLU A 57 -12.72 -2.63 1.97
N TRP A 58 -11.93 -1.78 1.32
CA TRP A 58 -10.48 -1.83 1.40
C TRP A 58 -9.94 -1.70 2.83
N GLU A 59 -10.49 -0.82 3.67
CA GLU A 59 -10.03 -0.69 5.07
C GLU A 59 -10.39 -1.91 5.92
N THR A 60 -11.53 -2.54 5.66
CA THR A 60 -11.92 -3.80 6.33
C THR A 60 -10.90 -4.91 6.05
N VAL A 61 -10.44 -5.01 4.81
CA VAL A 61 -9.47 -6.02 4.36
C VAL A 61 -8.05 -5.72 4.79
N SER A 62 -7.67 -4.44 4.90
CA SER A 62 -6.29 -4.02 5.13
C SER A 62 -5.99 -3.55 6.55
N ASN A 63 -6.96 -3.09 7.35
CA ASN A 63 -6.68 -2.43 8.63
C ASN A 63 -7.66 -2.77 9.76
N SER A 64 -8.47 -3.83 9.61
CA SER A 64 -9.38 -4.27 10.67
C SER A 64 -8.66 -4.98 11.83
N TYR A 65 -9.39 -5.22 12.92
CA TYR A 65 -8.92 -5.97 14.09
C TYR A 65 -8.57 -7.44 13.78
N GLU A 66 -9.07 -7.98 12.67
CA GLU A 66 -8.70 -9.31 12.18
C GLU A 66 -7.32 -9.31 11.51
N VAL A 67 -6.93 -8.17 10.94
CA VAL A 67 -5.60 -7.96 10.34
C VAL A 67 -4.57 -7.60 11.40
N PHE A 68 -4.92 -6.68 12.31
CA PHE A 68 -4.06 -6.25 13.40
C PHE A 68 -4.70 -6.59 14.74
N PRO A 69 -4.12 -7.51 15.54
CA PRO A 69 -4.67 -7.87 16.83
C PRO A 69 -4.60 -6.68 17.79
N GLU A 70 -5.43 -6.67 18.84
CA GLU A 70 -5.41 -5.63 19.88
C GLU A 70 -4.04 -5.44 20.55
N SER A 71 -3.19 -6.48 20.53
CA SER A 71 -1.82 -6.44 21.04
C SER A 71 -0.81 -5.76 20.09
N PHE A 72 -1.22 -5.39 18.88
CA PHE A 72 -0.35 -4.68 17.94
C PHE A 72 -0.16 -3.23 18.41
N GLU A 73 1.09 -2.82 18.57
CA GLU A 73 1.40 -1.48 19.08
C GLU A 73 1.79 -0.54 17.94
N TRP A 74 1.01 0.52 17.73
CA TRP A 74 1.34 1.58 16.77
C TRP A 74 2.40 2.52 17.35
N SER A 75 3.59 2.50 16.75
CA SER A 75 4.74 3.26 17.23
C SER A 75 4.70 4.72 16.80
N GLN A 76 4.35 5.61 17.72
CA GLN A 76 4.45 7.07 17.50
C GLN A 76 5.86 7.52 17.13
N ARG A 77 6.90 6.80 17.60
CA ARG A 77 8.29 7.08 17.25
C ARG A 77 8.57 6.79 15.77
N ILE A 78 7.98 5.74 15.20
CA ILE A 78 8.16 5.41 13.78
C ILE A 78 7.41 6.41 12.91
N SER A 79 6.15 6.71 13.24
CA SER A 79 5.34 7.73 12.53
C SER A 79 6.07 9.08 12.50
N ALA A 80 6.52 9.59 13.65
CA ALA A 80 7.26 10.86 13.72
C ALA A 80 8.58 10.84 12.93
N LYS A 81 9.21 9.66 12.75
CA LYS A 81 10.43 9.53 11.95
C LYS A 81 10.14 9.52 10.45
N LEU A 82 9.04 8.92 10.02
CA LEU A 82 8.55 8.97 8.64
C LEU A 82 8.18 10.39 8.27
N GLU A 83 7.37 11.07 9.09
CA GLU A 83 7.00 12.48 8.91
C GLU A 83 8.23 13.39 8.84
N LYS A 84 9.20 13.22 9.76
CA LYS A 84 10.45 13.99 9.74
C LYS A 84 11.28 13.78 8.47
N LYS A 85 11.16 12.60 7.84
CA LYS A 85 11.78 12.28 6.55
C LYS A 85 10.86 12.56 5.37
N ASN A 86 9.70 13.19 5.60
CA ASN A 86 8.71 13.46 4.58
C ASN A 86 8.37 12.20 3.75
N PHE A 87 8.34 11.04 4.42
CA PHE A 87 8.12 9.73 3.78
C PHE A 87 9.08 9.47 2.61
N PHE A 88 10.36 9.82 2.77
CA PHE A 88 11.40 9.70 1.74
C PHE A 88 11.14 10.55 0.49
N ASP A 89 10.38 11.64 0.65
CA ASP A 89 9.99 12.56 -0.41
C ASP A 89 9.32 11.83 -1.59
N PHE A 90 8.64 10.70 -1.34
CA PHE A 90 8.14 9.83 -2.41
C PHE A 90 7.13 10.56 -3.32
N HIS A 91 6.34 11.48 -2.78
CA HIS A 91 5.36 12.25 -3.53
C HIS A 91 5.99 13.27 -4.49
N GLU A 92 7.28 13.61 -4.34
CA GLU A 92 8.01 14.49 -5.26
C GLU A 92 8.64 13.73 -6.43
N LYS A 93 8.46 12.40 -6.48
CA LYS A 93 9.11 11.51 -7.45
C LYS A 93 8.27 11.31 -8.71
N ASP A 94 8.83 10.61 -9.69
CA ASP A 94 8.14 10.29 -10.94
C ASP A 94 7.23 9.06 -10.75
N PHE A 95 5.96 9.22 -11.11
CA PHE A 95 4.92 8.18 -11.07
C PHE A 95 4.54 7.68 -12.46
N ASN A 96 5.26 8.10 -13.51
CA ASN A 96 5.05 7.68 -14.89
C ASN A 96 3.59 7.85 -15.34
N GLY A 97 2.99 9.00 -15.01
CA GLY A 97 1.62 9.34 -15.38
C GLY A 97 0.53 8.69 -14.50
N ALA A 98 0.89 7.91 -13.47
CA ALA A 98 -0.09 7.25 -12.61
C ALA A 98 -0.87 8.25 -11.75
N VAL A 99 -0.22 9.33 -11.27
CA VAL A 99 -0.87 10.35 -10.43
C VAL A 99 -2.08 10.98 -11.13
N GLU A 100 -1.92 11.36 -12.40
CA GLU A 100 -2.96 11.99 -13.22
C GLU A 100 -4.13 11.05 -13.52
N LYS A 101 -3.87 9.74 -13.59
CA LYS A 101 -4.92 8.72 -13.78
C LYS A 101 -5.76 8.53 -12.51
N TRP A 102 -5.19 8.84 -11.35
CA TRP A 102 -5.76 8.62 -10.02
C TRP A 102 -6.28 9.90 -9.34
N GLU A 103 -6.50 10.97 -10.11
CA GLU A 103 -7.20 12.17 -9.64
C GLU A 103 -8.63 11.81 -9.22
N TYR A 104 -8.97 12.17 -7.98
CA TYR A 104 -10.29 11.98 -7.40
C TYR A 104 -10.67 13.23 -6.58
N ASP A 105 -11.76 13.89 -6.97
CA ASP A 105 -12.14 15.21 -6.48
C ASP A 105 -11.00 16.25 -6.59
N GLU A 106 -10.52 16.78 -5.47
CA GLU A 106 -9.46 17.81 -5.40
C GLU A 106 -8.10 17.21 -4.98
N SER A 107 -7.97 15.89 -4.91
CA SER A 107 -6.74 15.20 -4.48
C SER A 107 -6.37 14.00 -5.37
N CYS A 108 -5.22 13.39 -5.08
CA CYS A 108 -4.77 12.17 -5.76
C CYS A 108 -4.82 11.01 -4.77
N LEU A 109 -5.80 10.11 -4.96
CA LEU A 109 -6.04 9.00 -4.05
C LEU A 109 -4.86 8.03 -3.96
N LEU A 110 -4.11 7.87 -5.06
CA LEU A 110 -2.90 7.05 -5.08
C LEU A 110 -1.86 7.57 -4.08
N ILE A 111 -1.63 8.87 -4.03
CA ILE A 111 -0.66 9.49 -3.11
C ILE A 111 -1.11 9.31 -1.66
N GLU A 112 -2.40 9.58 -1.38
CA GLU A 112 -2.98 9.43 -0.04
C GLU A 112 -2.85 8.00 0.49
N LEU A 113 -3.19 7.01 -0.34
CA LEU A 113 -3.07 5.59 0.01
C LEU A 113 -1.61 5.17 0.19
N MET A 114 -0.68 5.67 -0.64
CA MET A 114 0.74 5.37 -0.46
C MET A 114 1.28 5.93 0.86
N TYR A 115 0.88 7.12 1.30
CA TYR A 115 1.24 7.63 2.62
C TYR A 115 0.83 6.66 3.74
N ARG A 116 -0.44 6.23 3.71
CA ARG A 116 -0.99 5.26 4.66
C ARG A 116 -0.24 3.94 4.61
N ASP A 117 -0.03 3.40 3.41
CA ASP A 117 0.60 2.10 3.24
C ASP A 117 2.07 2.10 3.66
N ILE A 118 2.81 3.18 3.38
CA ILE A 118 4.19 3.36 3.85
C ILE A 118 4.22 3.34 5.38
N GLU A 119 3.31 4.07 6.04
CA GLU A 119 3.23 4.06 7.50
C GLU A 119 2.99 2.65 8.03
N ILE A 120 1.98 1.94 7.52
CA ILE A 120 1.61 0.61 8.02
C ILE A 120 2.71 -0.42 7.77
N ILE A 121 3.37 -0.41 6.61
CA ILE A 121 4.49 -1.30 6.31
C ILE A 121 5.64 -1.11 7.31
N PHE A 122 5.99 0.15 7.62
CA PHE A 122 7.02 0.44 8.62
C PHE A 122 6.62 0.02 10.04
N GLN A 123 5.33 0.15 10.39
CA GLN A 123 4.79 -0.33 11.67
C GLN A 123 4.84 -1.86 11.78
N CYS A 124 4.56 -2.58 10.67
CA CYS A 124 4.73 -4.03 10.59
C CYS A 124 6.19 -4.43 10.85
N TYR A 125 7.15 -3.77 10.20
CA TYR A 125 8.58 -4.00 10.45
C TYR A 125 8.99 -3.71 11.90
N ALA A 126 8.39 -2.71 12.53
CA ALA A 126 8.66 -2.33 13.92
C ALA A 126 8.15 -3.36 14.94
N ASN A 127 7.04 -4.04 14.65
CA ASN A 127 6.37 -4.96 15.56
C ASN A 127 6.78 -6.43 15.39
N ASP A 128 7.62 -6.77 14.41
CA ASP A 128 7.88 -8.17 14.01
C ASP A 128 6.60 -8.97 13.68
N TYR A 129 5.51 -8.25 13.41
CA TYR A 129 4.22 -8.80 13.03
C TYR A 129 3.84 -8.20 11.67
N PHE A 130 3.71 -9.07 10.69
CA PHE A 130 3.47 -8.68 9.30
C PHE A 130 2.33 -9.54 8.76
N PRO A 131 1.08 -9.02 8.78
CA PRO A 131 -0.09 -9.73 8.29
C PRO A 131 0.07 -10.19 6.85
N LYS A 132 -0.62 -11.26 6.46
CA LYS A 132 -0.52 -11.79 5.09
C LYS A 132 -0.87 -10.71 4.05
N ILE A 133 -1.98 -10.01 4.21
CA ILE A 133 -2.40 -8.95 3.29
C ILE A 133 -1.32 -7.88 3.11
N TRP A 134 -0.64 -7.48 4.19
CA TRP A 134 0.43 -6.48 4.11
C TRP A 134 1.70 -7.01 3.45
N LYS A 135 2.01 -8.30 3.59
CA LYS A 135 3.12 -8.93 2.84
C LYS A 135 2.82 -8.91 1.33
N ASP A 136 1.58 -9.21 0.97
CA ASP A 136 1.13 -9.20 -0.43
C ASP A 136 1.16 -7.77 -1.00
N ILE A 137 0.69 -6.77 -0.24
CA ILE A 137 0.79 -5.33 -0.56
C ILE A 137 2.25 -4.90 -0.77
N LEU A 138 3.15 -5.30 0.13
CA LEU A 138 4.58 -5.01 -0.01
C LEU A 138 5.16 -5.63 -1.28
N GLU A 139 4.83 -6.89 -1.58
CA GLU A 139 5.27 -7.54 -2.81
C GLU A 139 4.75 -6.82 -4.06
N VAL A 140 3.51 -6.32 -4.03
CA VAL A 140 2.91 -5.54 -5.10
C VAL A 140 3.72 -4.27 -5.37
N TYR A 141 4.01 -3.46 -4.34
CA TYR A 141 4.83 -2.26 -4.48
C TYR A 141 6.22 -2.56 -5.05
N LEU A 142 6.89 -3.59 -4.52
CA LEU A 142 8.24 -3.97 -4.96
C LEU A 142 8.31 -4.46 -6.42
N ASN A 143 7.16 -4.64 -7.07
CA ASN A 143 7.05 -5.12 -8.45
C ASN A 143 6.23 -4.19 -9.35
N ASP A 144 6.26 -2.89 -9.06
CA ASP A 144 5.65 -1.83 -9.89
C ASP A 144 4.12 -1.92 -10.02
N GLY A 145 3.45 -2.58 -9.07
CA GLY A 145 1.99 -2.57 -8.94
C GLY A 145 1.53 -1.64 -7.82
N PHE A 146 0.31 -1.11 -7.95
CA PHE A 146 -0.34 -0.32 -6.90
C PHE A 146 -1.52 -1.13 -6.29
N PRO A 147 -1.45 -1.50 -5.00
CA PRO A 147 -2.53 -2.24 -4.34
C PRO A 147 -3.68 -1.28 -4.03
N CYS A 148 -4.87 -1.56 -4.56
CA CYS A 148 -5.96 -0.58 -4.57
C CYS A 148 -7.34 -1.13 -4.20
N GLY A 149 -7.41 -2.31 -3.58
CA GLY A 149 -8.65 -2.82 -3.03
C GLY A 149 -8.74 -4.34 -3.05
N TRP A 150 -9.96 -4.84 -2.94
CA TRP A 150 -10.26 -6.25 -2.80
C TRP A 150 -11.43 -6.65 -3.72
N ASP A 151 -11.31 -7.78 -4.41
CA ASP A 151 -12.34 -8.32 -5.30
C ASP A 151 -12.99 -9.54 -4.63
N GLY A 152 -14.28 -9.46 -4.33
CA GLY A 152 -15.03 -10.45 -3.57
C GLY A 152 -14.99 -10.23 -2.05
N HIS A 153 -15.38 -11.25 -1.29
CA HIS A 153 -15.48 -11.19 0.17
C HIS A 153 -14.40 -12.02 0.85
N LEU A 154 -14.03 -11.64 2.07
CA LEU A 154 -13.15 -12.41 2.92
C LEU A 154 -13.79 -13.76 3.29
N PRO A 155 -12.99 -14.84 3.39
CA PRO A 155 -11.55 -14.89 3.11
C PRO A 155 -11.17 -15.19 1.65
N GLU A 156 -12.12 -15.46 0.73
CA GLU A 156 -11.84 -15.99 -0.61
C GLU A 156 -11.53 -14.94 -1.70
N GLY A 157 -11.70 -13.66 -1.42
CA GLY A 157 -11.46 -12.59 -2.38
C GLY A 157 -9.98 -12.44 -2.78
N LYS A 158 -9.71 -11.44 -3.62
CA LYS A 158 -8.37 -11.22 -4.21
C LYS A 158 -7.92 -9.79 -4.09
N LEU A 159 -6.62 -9.60 -3.86
CA LEU A 159 -6.01 -8.28 -3.88
C LEU A 159 -6.11 -7.71 -5.29
N VAL A 160 -6.69 -6.51 -5.40
CA VAL A 160 -6.78 -5.75 -6.64
C VAL A 160 -5.50 -4.93 -6.79
N VAL A 161 -4.87 -5.08 -7.95
CA VAL A 161 -3.59 -4.44 -8.27
C VAL A 161 -3.75 -3.63 -9.55
N PHE A 162 -3.54 -2.33 -9.44
CA PHE A 162 -3.41 -1.46 -10.59
C PHE A 162 -2.01 -1.59 -11.19
N SER A 163 -1.97 -1.94 -12.47
CA SER A 163 -0.77 -2.00 -13.28
C SER A 163 -0.75 -0.78 -14.19
N ASN A 164 0.25 0.08 -14.04
CA ASN A 164 0.39 1.26 -14.88
C ASN A 164 0.91 0.87 -16.28
N GLU A 165 0.14 1.20 -17.32
CA GLU A 165 0.47 1.03 -18.75
C GLU A 165 0.60 2.36 -19.50
#